data_AF-A0A7L2PKA3-F1
#
_entry.id   AF-A0A7L2PKA3-F1
#
_cell.length_a   1.000
_cell.length_b   1.000
_cell.length_c   1.000
_cell.angle_alpha   90.00
_cell.angle_beta   90.00
_cell.angle_gamma   90.00
#
_symmetry.space_group_name_H-M   'P 1'
#
loop_
_entity.id
_entity.type
_entity.pdbx_description
1 polymer ?
#
loop_
_entity_poly.entity_id
_entity_poly.type
_entity_poly.pdbx_seq_one_letter_code
_entity_poly.pdbx_strand_id
1 'polypeptide(L)'
;QGGVDDELSLSAYTTIAMLEAGHSSSYPVIRNAFFCLETASEKSIREVYTQALMAYAFCLAGKAEKCESFLEELQKSAKEVDGSQHWEQEERSPSDKSPSFLDHAPSADVEITSYVLLALLYKPNRSKEDLTKASGIVQWIIRQQNPYGGFSSTQ
;
A
#
# COMPACT_ATOMS: atom_id res chain seq x y z
N GLN A 1 12.96 5.69 -11.95
CA GLN A 1 14.05 4.74 -11.59
C GLN A 1 14.85 5.36 -10.45
N GLY A 2 14.54 4.94 -9.21
CA GLY A 2 15.10 5.46 -7.96
C GLY A 2 15.92 4.38 -7.26
N GLY A 3 17.21 4.66 -7.01
CA GLY A 3 18.23 3.64 -6.79
C GLY A 3 18.46 3.16 -5.36
N VAL A 4 17.49 3.24 -4.44
CA VAL A 4 17.63 2.63 -3.09
C VAL A 4 16.32 2.02 -2.57
N ASP A 5 15.15 2.55 -2.98
CA ASP A 5 13.84 2.02 -2.59
C ASP A 5 13.30 0.91 -3.53
N ASP A 6 13.92 0.68 -4.70
CA ASP A 6 13.50 -0.36 -5.66
C ASP A 6 13.72 -1.77 -5.11
N GLU A 7 14.83 -2.04 -4.41
CA GLU A 7 15.11 -3.37 -3.87
C GLU A 7 14.17 -3.75 -2.72
N LEU A 8 13.82 -2.77 -1.88
CA LEU A 8 12.93 -2.98 -0.74
C LEU A 8 11.49 -3.18 -1.19
N SER A 9 11.00 -2.30 -2.07
CA SER A 9 9.66 -2.43 -2.67
C SER A 9 9.54 -3.72 -3.48
N LEU A 10 10.55 -4.11 -4.27
CA LEU A 10 10.57 -5.38 -4.99
C LEU A 10 10.55 -6.59 -4.05
N SER A 11 11.33 -6.54 -2.96
CA SER A 11 11.34 -7.61 -1.95
C SER A 11 10.00 -7.73 -1.24
N ALA A 12 9.36 -6.62 -0.90
CA ALA A 12 8.02 -6.60 -0.31
C ALA A 12 6.99 -7.18 -1.30
N TYR A 13 7.00 -6.71 -2.55
CA TYR A 13 6.09 -7.17 -3.61
C TYR A 13 6.20 -8.67 -3.86
N THR A 14 7.42 -9.19 -4.04
CA THR A 14 7.64 -10.62 -4.23
C THR A 14 7.21 -11.44 -3.00
N THR A 15 7.43 -10.92 -1.80
CA THR A 15 6.98 -11.58 -0.56
C THR A 15 5.45 -11.64 -0.47
N ILE A 16 4.76 -10.54 -0.79
CA ILE A 16 3.29 -10.49 -0.87
C ILE A 16 2.79 -11.51 -1.88
N ALA A 17 3.35 -11.53 -3.09
CA ALA A 17 2.94 -12.46 -4.14
C ALA A 17 3.08 -13.94 -3.72
N MET A 18 4.14 -14.29 -3.00
CA MET A 18 4.31 -15.65 -2.47
C MET A 18 3.27 -15.99 -1.39
N LEU A 19 2.96 -15.05 -0.49
CA LEU A 19 1.92 -15.24 0.53
C LEU A 19 0.52 -15.39 -0.09
N GLU A 20 0.17 -14.53 -1.04
CA GLU A 20 -1.08 -14.58 -1.81
C GLU A 20 -1.21 -15.89 -2.60
N ALA A 21 -0.10 -16.44 -3.10
CA ALA A 21 -0.06 -17.77 -3.72
C ALA A 21 -0.29 -18.94 -2.74
N GLY A 22 -0.51 -18.66 -1.45
CA GLY A 22 -0.82 -19.64 -0.41
C GLY A 22 0.42 -20.26 0.25
N HIS A 23 1.62 -19.74 0.00
CA HIS A 23 2.80 -20.20 0.71
C HIS A 23 2.78 -19.75 2.18
N SER A 24 3.16 -20.65 3.08
CA SER A 24 3.22 -20.35 4.51
C SER A 24 4.31 -19.33 4.83
N SER A 25 4.02 -18.42 5.77
CA SER A 25 5.00 -17.48 6.33
C SER A 25 6.20 -18.16 7.00
N SER A 26 6.09 -19.44 7.34
CA SER A 26 7.18 -20.25 7.89
C SER A 26 8.15 -20.78 6.82
N TYR A 27 7.82 -20.64 5.53
CA TYR A 27 8.69 -21.08 4.45
C TYR A 27 10.02 -20.31 4.50
N PRO A 28 11.19 -20.98 4.39
CA PRO A 28 12.49 -20.35 4.64
C PRO A 28 12.73 -19.06 3.86
N VAL A 29 12.30 -19.02 2.59
CA VAL A 29 12.44 -17.84 1.73
C VAL A 29 11.61 -16.67 2.25
N ILE A 30 10.34 -16.90 2.60
CA ILE A 30 9.44 -15.86 3.14
C ILE A 30 9.93 -15.40 4.52
N ARG A 31 10.34 -16.33 5.38
CA ARG A 31 10.89 -16.02 6.70
C ARG A 31 12.14 -15.14 6.60
N ASN A 32 13.06 -15.46 5.69
CA ASN A 32 14.26 -14.67 5.47
C ASN A 32 13.95 -13.30 4.85
N ALA A 33 12.98 -13.23 3.92
CA ALA A 33 12.52 -11.97 3.38
C ALA A 33 11.97 -11.06 4.49
N PHE A 34 11.11 -11.57 5.37
CA PHE A 34 10.61 -10.79 6.51
C PHE A 34 11.70 -10.33 7.47
N PHE A 35 12.75 -11.12 7.67
CA PHE A 35 13.90 -10.67 8.45
C PHE A 35 14.55 -9.44 7.81
N CYS A 36 14.78 -9.46 6.49
CA CYS A 36 15.31 -8.31 5.75
C CYS A 36 14.37 -7.10 5.80
N LEU A 37 13.06 -7.31 5.60
CA LEU A 37 12.05 -6.24 5.66
C LEU A 37 12.00 -5.61 7.06
N GLU A 38 12.09 -6.41 8.12
CA GLU A 38 12.13 -5.92 9.50
C GLU A 38 13.39 -5.09 9.77
N THR A 39 14.56 -5.59 9.38
CA THR A 39 15.81 -4.82 9.51
C THR A 39 15.78 -3.52 8.71
N ALA A 40 15.19 -3.54 7.51
CA ALA A 40 15.03 -2.33 6.70
C ALA A 40 14.10 -1.31 7.38
N SER A 41 13.03 -1.77 8.03
CA SER A 41 12.08 -0.91 8.74
C SER A 41 12.70 -0.11 9.89
N GLU A 42 13.81 -0.57 10.46
CA GLU A 42 14.53 0.16 11.53
C GLU A 42 15.17 1.47 11.04
N LYS A 43 15.43 1.59 9.73
CA LYS A 43 16.10 2.76 9.15
C LYS A 43 15.14 3.91 8.80
N SER A 44 13.88 3.85 9.23
CA SER A 44 12.80 4.80 8.89
C SER A 44 12.57 4.91 7.37
N ILE A 45 11.56 4.19 6.89
CA ILE A 45 11.13 4.24 5.49
C ILE A 45 10.27 5.49 5.31
N ARG A 46 10.63 6.37 4.35
CA ARG A 46 9.92 7.63 4.09
C ARG A 46 8.96 7.55 2.91
N GLU A 47 9.27 6.71 1.93
CA GLU A 47 8.46 6.63 0.72
C GLU A 47 7.10 5.98 1.01
N VAL A 48 6.02 6.71 0.74
CA VAL A 48 4.63 6.27 0.97
C VAL A 48 4.31 4.97 0.23
N TYR A 49 4.84 4.81 -0.99
CA TYR A 49 4.65 3.58 -1.78
C TYR A 49 5.23 2.36 -1.06
N THR A 50 6.50 2.43 -0.66
CA THR A 50 7.16 1.36 0.07
C THR A 50 6.53 1.13 1.45
N GLN A 51 6.07 2.18 2.14
CA GLN A 51 5.30 2.04 3.38
C GLN A 51 4.00 1.25 3.18
N ALA A 52 3.25 1.51 2.11
CA ALA A 52 1.99 0.82 1.81
C ALA A 52 2.21 -0.67 1.51
N LEU A 53 3.22 -1.01 0.70
CA LEU A 53 3.64 -2.40 0.46
C LEU A 53 4.05 -3.10 1.76
N MET A 54 4.86 -2.43 2.58
CA MET A 54 5.31 -2.97 3.87
C MET A 54 4.12 -3.23 4.80
N ALA A 55 3.20 -2.28 4.92
CA ALA A 55 1.98 -2.44 5.71
C ALA A 55 1.22 -3.69 5.29
N TYR A 56 0.95 -3.84 3.99
CA TYR A 56 0.22 -5.00 3.48
C TYR A 56 0.98 -6.31 3.73
N ALA A 57 2.27 -6.37 3.44
CA ALA A 57 3.09 -7.55 3.68
C ALA A 57 3.04 -8.01 5.15
N PHE A 58 3.19 -7.08 6.10
CA PHE A 58 3.16 -7.39 7.53
C PHE A 58 1.76 -7.79 8.02
N CYS A 59 0.71 -7.12 7.56
CA CYS A 59 -0.67 -7.47 7.91
C CYS A 59 -1.04 -8.86 7.36
N LEU A 60 -0.71 -9.14 6.09
CA LEU A 60 -0.95 -10.42 5.43
C LEU A 60 -0.23 -11.58 6.12
N ALA A 61 1.00 -11.36 6.62
CA ALA A 61 1.75 -12.36 7.37
C ALA A 61 1.34 -12.49 8.86
N GLY A 62 0.36 -11.71 9.32
CA GLY A 62 -0.12 -11.74 10.70
C GLY A 62 0.82 -11.08 11.72
N LYS A 63 1.80 -10.29 11.28
CA LYS A 63 2.76 -9.58 12.15
C LYS A 63 2.15 -8.29 12.68
N ALA A 64 1.24 -8.43 13.65
CA ALA A 64 0.36 -7.37 14.15
C ALA A 64 1.06 -6.06 14.55
N GLU A 65 2.17 -6.13 15.30
CA GLU A 65 2.89 -4.93 15.77
C GLU A 65 3.41 -4.07 14.61
N LYS A 66 4.08 -4.70 13.63
CA LYS A 66 4.59 -4.01 12.44
C LYS A 66 3.46 -3.54 11.53
N CYS A 67 2.43 -4.36 11.34
CA CYS A 67 1.21 -4.00 10.61
C CYS A 67 0.59 -2.70 11.16
N GLU A 68 0.36 -2.62 12.47
CA GLU A 68 -0.19 -1.42 13.12
C GLU A 68 0.75 -0.22 12.95
N SER A 69 2.04 -0.40 13.23
CA SER A 69 3.03 0.67 13.15
C SER A 69 3.09 1.31 11.75
N PHE A 70 3.03 0.52 10.69
CA PHE A 70 3.01 1.06 9.32
C PHE A 70 1.68 1.72 8.98
N LEU A 71 0.55 1.16 9.42
CA LEU A 71 -0.77 1.78 9.21
C LEU A 71 -0.90 3.13 9.93
N GLU A 72 -0.38 3.24 11.15
CA GLU A 72 -0.32 4.50 11.89
C GLU A 72 0.56 5.55 11.19
N GLU A 73 1.70 5.12 10.62
CA GLU A 73 2.57 6.01 9.87
C GLU A 73 1.90 6.51 8.58
N LEU A 74 1.30 5.59 7.81
CA LEU A 74 0.53 5.93 6.61
C LEU A 74 -0.62 6.87 6.92
N GLN A 75 -1.29 6.73 8.06
CA GLN A 75 -2.40 7.61 8.43
C GLN A 75 -1.97 9.09 8.54
N LYS A 76 -0.69 9.37 8.81
CA LYS A 76 -0.14 10.74 8.90
C LYS A 76 -0.04 11.43 7.53
N SER A 77 0.09 10.66 6.45
CA SER A 77 0.18 11.16 5.07
C SER A 77 -1.13 11.05 4.28
N ALA A 78 -2.19 10.51 4.90
CA ALA A 78 -3.50 10.37 4.29
C ALA A 78 -4.08 11.73 3.85
N LYS A 79 -4.63 11.77 2.65
CA LYS A 79 -5.39 12.90 2.10
C LYS A 79 -6.87 12.61 2.28
N GLU A 80 -7.61 13.59 2.81
CA GLU A 80 -9.05 13.47 3.00
C GLU A 80 -9.79 14.37 2.00
N VAL A 81 -10.72 13.79 1.25
CA VAL A 81 -11.58 14.50 0.29
C VAL A 81 -13.00 13.97 0.40
N ASP A 82 -13.96 14.83 0.73
CA ASP A 82 -15.39 14.49 0.84
C ASP A 82 -15.70 13.25 1.70
N GLY A 83 -14.98 13.07 2.81
CA GLY A 83 -15.15 11.91 3.70
C GLY A 83 -14.52 10.61 3.19
N SER A 84 -13.79 10.66 2.07
CA SER A 84 -12.97 9.58 1.54
C SER A 84 -11.49 9.84 1.81
N GLN A 85 -10.67 8.78 1.83
CA GLN A 85 -9.23 8.86 2.13
C GLN A 85 -8.41 8.22 1.02
N HIS A 86 -7.27 8.84 0.69
CA HIS A 86 -6.32 8.33 -0.30
C HIS A 86 -4.88 8.74 0.01
N TRP A 87 -3.94 8.12 -0.71
CA TRP A 87 -2.51 8.39 -0.60
C TRP A 87 -1.92 8.75 -1.95
N GLU A 88 -0.93 9.62 -1.94
CA GLU A 88 -0.28 10.14 -3.15
C GLU A 88 1.24 9.98 -3.04
N GLN A 89 1.90 9.75 -4.17
CA GLN A 89 3.37 9.74 -4.21
C GLN A 89 3.95 11.16 -4.06
N GLU A 90 4.91 11.34 -3.14
CA GLU A 90 5.51 12.64 -2.81
C GLU A 90 6.41 13.18 -3.92
N GLU A 91 7.32 12.36 -4.46
CA GLU A 91 8.23 12.75 -5.54
C GLU A 91 7.62 12.46 -6.91
N ARG A 92 6.85 13.42 -7.41
CA ARG A 92 6.25 13.35 -8.75
C ARG A 92 7.28 13.69 -9.83
N SER A 93 7.46 12.82 -10.81
CA SER A 93 8.06 13.25 -12.06
C SER A 93 7.04 14.14 -12.83
N PRO A 94 7.48 15.20 -13.55
CA PRO A 94 6.57 16.03 -14.34
C PRO A 94 5.74 15.25 -15.36
N SER A 95 6.22 14.08 -15.78
CA SER A 95 5.57 13.15 -16.71
C SER A 95 4.46 12.30 -16.09
N ASP A 96 4.41 12.14 -14.76
CA ASP A 96 3.38 11.32 -14.08
C ASP A 96 2.10 12.11 -13.76
N LYS A 97 2.07 13.40 -14.12
CA LYS A 97 0.87 14.21 -13.98
C LYS A 97 -0.10 13.85 -15.10
N SER A 98 -1.25 13.29 -14.75
CA SER A 98 -2.39 13.27 -15.65
C SER A 98 -2.61 14.69 -16.20
N PRO A 99 -2.85 14.85 -17.50
CA PRO A 99 -3.33 16.10 -18.07
C PRO A 99 -4.45 16.68 -17.18
N SER A 100 -4.42 17.97 -16.88
CA SER A 100 -5.36 18.66 -15.98
C SER A 100 -6.84 18.57 -16.37
N PHE A 101 -7.15 17.95 -17.52
CA PHE A 101 -8.50 17.70 -18.04
C PHE A 101 -9.00 16.27 -17.78
N LEU A 102 -8.16 15.39 -17.24
CA LEU A 102 -8.56 14.07 -16.77
C LEU A 102 -8.80 14.16 -15.27
N ASP A 103 -10.01 13.87 -14.84
CA ASP A 103 -10.41 13.81 -13.42
C ASP A 103 -9.87 12.56 -12.69
N HIS A 104 -8.92 11.84 -13.31
CA HIS A 104 -8.38 10.57 -12.80
C HIS A 104 -7.04 10.78 -12.10
N ALA A 105 -6.94 10.24 -10.88
CA ALA A 105 -5.69 10.15 -10.16
C ALA A 105 -4.63 9.36 -10.96
N PRO A 106 -3.34 9.68 -10.82
CA PRO A 106 -2.25 8.86 -11.31
C PRO A 106 -2.39 7.40 -10.87
N SER A 107 -1.93 6.47 -11.71
CA SER A 107 -1.94 5.03 -11.39
C SER A 107 -1.31 4.72 -10.04
N ALA A 108 -0.16 5.34 -9.73
CA ALA A 108 0.57 5.08 -8.51
C ALA A 108 -0.28 5.41 -7.27
N ASP A 109 -1.05 6.50 -7.29
CA ASP A 109 -1.90 6.90 -6.17
C ASP A 109 -3.02 5.87 -5.93
N VAL A 110 -3.60 5.32 -7.01
CA VAL A 110 -4.59 4.23 -6.95
C VAL A 110 -3.95 2.95 -6.38
N GLU A 111 -2.76 2.59 -6.83
CA GLU A 111 -2.03 1.42 -6.38
C GLU A 111 -1.66 1.51 -4.89
N ILE A 112 -1.05 2.63 -4.46
CA ILE A 112 -0.72 2.89 -3.05
C ILE A 112 -1.96 2.76 -2.19
N THR A 113 -3.03 3.47 -2.57
CA THR A 113 -4.29 3.49 -1.83
C THR A 113 -4.92 2.10 -1.75
N SER A 114 -4.77 1.28 -2.81
CA SER A 114 -5.24 -0.11 -2.84
C SER A 114 -4.44 -1.02 -1.89
N TYR A 115 -3.12 -0.86 -1.80
CA TYR A 115 -2.32 -1.59 -0.81
C TYR A 115 -2.68 -1.21 0.63
N VAL A 116 -2.95 0.06 0.91
CA VAL A 116 -3.41 0.48 2.26
C VAL A 116 -4.77 -0.14 2.59
N LEU A 117 -5.69 -0.17 1.62
CA LEU A 117 -6.97 -0.86 1.77
C LEU A 117 -6.77 -2.35 2.10
N LEU A 118 -5.92 -3.05 1.33
CA LEU A 118 -5.62 -4.46 1.57
C LEU A 118 -4.99 -4.68 2.94
N ALA A 119 -4.06 -3.82 3.36
CA ALA A 119 -3.46 -3.88 4.69
C ALA A 119 -4.52 -3.77 5.79
N LEU A 120 -5.47 -2.83 5.70
CA LEU A 120 -6.59 -2.71 6.65
C LEU A 120 -7.50 -3.95 6.64
N LEU A 121 -7.74 -4.55 5.47
CA LEU A 121 -8.56 -5.75 5.35
C LEU A 121 -7.88 -6.99 5.94
N TYR A 122 -6.56 -7.12 5.81
CA TYR A 122 -5.78 -8.24 6.37
C TYR A 122 -5.23 -7.98 7.77
N LYS A 123 -5.46 -6.79 8.33
CA LYS A 123 -5.04 -6.40 9.68
C LYS A 123 -5.46 -7.43 10.74
N PRO A 124 -4.52 -8.00 11.52
CA PRO A 124 -4.86 -8.82 12.67
C PRO A 124 -5.70 -8.03 13.69
N ASN A 125 -6.73 -8.65 14.27
CA ASN A 125 -7.64 -8.02 15.24
C ASN A 125 -8.39 -6.77 14.71
N ARG A 126 -8.69 -6.74 13.40
CA ARG A 126 -9.43 -5.65 12.74
C ARG A 126 -10.68 -5.21 13.51
N SER A 127 -10.78 -3.91 13.74
CA SER A 127 -11.88 -3.24 14.45
C SER A 127 -12.99 -2.76 13.51
N LYS A 128 -14.09 -2.27 14.08
CA LYS A 128 -15.14 -1.58 13.31
C LYS A 128 -14.65 -0.27 12.70
N GLU A 129 -13.72 0.42 13.37
CA GLU A 129 -13.14 1.66 12.86
C GLU A 129 -12.31 1.39 11.60
N ASP A 130 -11.51 0.33 11.60
CA ASP A 130 -10.73 -0.09 10.42
C ASP A 130 -11.64 -0.36 9.21
N LEU A 131 -12.83 -0.95 9.43
CA LEU A 131 -13.81 -1.16 8.37
C LEU A 131 -14.43 0.14 7.86
N THR A 132 -14.67 1.12 8.73
CA THR A 132 -15.14 2.45 8.33
C THR A 132 -14.08 3.16 7.48
N LYS A 133 -12.80 3.11 7.88
CA LYS A 133 -11.68 3.65 7.10
C LYS A 133 -11.59 2.95 5.74
N ALA A 134 -11.61 1.62 5.72
CA ALA A 134 -11.62 0.83 4.49
C ALA A 134 -12.78 1.23 3.55
N SER A 135 -13.99 1.47 4.09
CA SER A 135 -15.12 1.95 3.29
C SER A 135 -14.87 3.34 2.69
N GLY A 136 -14.25 4.26 3.43
CA GLY A 136 -13.88 5.58 2.91
C GLY A 136 -12.86 5.49 1.77
N ILE A 137 -11.90 4.56 1.89
CA ILE A 137 -10.90 4.30 0.85
C ILE A 137 -11.56 3.71 -0.41
N VAL A 138 -12.44 2.72 -0.25
CA VAL A 138 -13.19 2.12 -1.37
C VAL A 138 -14.01 3.17 -2.12
N GLN A 139 -14.65 4.09 -1.40
CA GLN A 139 -15.39 5.20 -2.01
C GLN A 139 -14.49 6.08 -2.88
N TRP A 140 -13.25 6.34 -2.45
CA TRP A 140 -12.30 7.08 -3.26
C TRP A 140 -11.86 6.29 -4.50
N ILE A 141 -11.49 5.02 -4.33
CA ILE A 141 -11.03 4.15 -5.43
C ILE A 141 -12.10 4.05 -6.53
N ILE A 142 -13.38 3.84 -6.17
CA ILE A 142 -14.46 3.72 -7.17
C ILE A 142 -14.58 4.99 -8.04
N ARG A 143 -14.29 6.18 -7.50
CA ARG A 143 -14.32 7.43 -8.28
C ARG A 143 -13.19 7.52 -9.31
N GLN A 144 -12.13 6.73 -9.15
CA GLN A 144 -11.00 6.68 -10.09
C GLN A 144 -11.24 5.71 -11.26
N GLN A 145 -12.39 5.04 -11.33
CA GLN A 145 -12.73 4.21 -12.49
C GLN A 145 -13.04 5.07 -13.72
N ASN A 146 -12.64 4.57 -14.89
CA ASN A 146 -13.10 5.11 -16.17
C ASN A 146 -14.56 4.69 -16.44
N PRO A 147 -15.23 5.28 -17.44
CA PRO A 147 -16.64 4.98 -17.75
C PRO A 147 -16.95 3.50 -18.08
N TYR A 148 -15.92 2.68 -18.32
CA TYR A 148 -16.02 1.24 -18.60
C TYR A 148 -15.61 0.37 -17.40
N GLY A 149 -15.39 0.97 -16.22
CA GLY A 149 -15.03 0.27 -14.98
C GLY A 149 -13.55 -0.10 -14.82
N GLY A 150 -12.69 0.30 -15.77
CA GLY A 150 -11.24 0.07 -15.70
C GLY A 150 -10.49 1.19 -14.99
N PHE A 151 -9.30 0.90 -14.47
CA PHE A 151 -8.38 1.89 -13.92
C PHE A 151 -7.31 2.28 -14.96
N SER A 152 -6.56 3.34 -14.69
CA SER A 152 -5.52 3.87 -15.58
C SER A 152 -4.32 2.93 -15.78
N SER A 153 -4.19 1.88 -14.96
CA SER A 153 -3.08 0.92 -15.00
C SER A 153 -3.52 -0.51 -14.68
N THR A 154 -2.60 -1.45 -14.93
CA THR A 154 -2.78 -2.90 -14.82
C THR A 154 -2.23 -3.49 -13.53
N GLN A 155 -1.48 -2.72 -12.73
CA GLN A 155 -1.00 -3.14 -11.41
C GLN A 155 -2.03 -2.88 -10.33
#